data_AF-H2JF91-F1
#
_entry.id   AF-H2JF91-F1
#
_cell.length_a   1.000
_cell.length_b   1.000
_cell.length_c   1.000
_cell.angle_alpha   90.00
_cell.angle_beta   90.00
_cell.angle_gamma   90.00
#
_symmetry.space_group_name_H-M   'P 1'
#
loop_
_entity.id
_entity.type
_entity.pdbx_description
1 polymer ?
#
loop_
_entity_poly.entity_id
_entity_poly.type
_entity_poly.pdbx_seq_one_letter_code
_entity_poly.pdbx_strand_id
1 'polypeptide(L)'
;MDLKQEIRSFTPIDIEKLSQEKNVSEKVIDSVKGYNKAIENLRTGSEDIAMIELKKVISVNPDFYDAVNLLGLCYAYTNQIDKAQELFGRVADAEGNSVKATEYLNYIGRGSTSGKGSGNIKTVKTEVNPQKPVQKNRSAKPKKPSNEEVQAEYVLIKNLGSHLKKPSVAVTINILSVICLIAAIAVFMSNYKNTSRNESGPDTTVNTELNEKYDMVVSQNEKLKKDLDAANLKLKQIQLSSQLSQVSGLYGQYKYIEAADKLLAIPAKDLSADSKKKYDSIKANVLKNAANQLTVEGTGLFNKKKYKEAIQKLEKVFTYGAKWSFGDKALYVLGKSYVANNEPQKGAETYKKLIKDYPDSSYVKYARSRLESLQ
;
A
#
# COMPACT_ATOMS: atom_id res chain seq x y z
N MET A 1 -7.82 -13.40 -26.38
CA MET A 1 -6.36 -13.49 -26.20
C MET A 1 -6.09 -14.12 -24.86
N ASP A 2 -5.19 -15.11 -24.80
CA ASP A 2 -4.63 -15.60 -23.55
C ASP A 2 -3.33 -14.84 -23.31
N LEU A 3 -3.33 -13.95 -22.31
CA LEU A 3 -2.17 -13.11 -21.98
C LEU A 3 -0.94 -13.94 -21.61
N LYS A 4 -1.13 -15.09 -20.97
CA LYS A 4 -0.02 -15.96 -20.57
C LYS A 4 0.62 -16.62 -21.78
N GLN A 5 -0.19 -17.00 -22.77
CA GLN A 5 0.32 -17.51 -24.04
C GLN A 5 1.03 -16.42 -24.83
N GLU A 6 0.50 -15.19 -24.84
CA GLU A 6 1.12 -14.07 -25.54
C GLU A 6 2.47 -13.69 -24.92
N ILE A 7 2.58 -13.62 -23.58
CA ILE A 7 3.87 -13.40 -22.90
C ILE A 7 4.90 -14.48 -23.30
N ARG A 8 4.47 -15.72 -23.47
CA ARG A 8 5.34 -16.84 -23.90
C ARG A 8 5.73 -16.79 -25.38
N SER A 9 5.08 -15.96 -26.19
CA SER A 9 5.40 -15.80 -27.61
C SER A 9 6.70 -15.00 -27.83
N PHE A 10 7.15 -14.24 -26.83
CA PHE A 10 8.38 -13.45 -26.86
C PHE A 10 9.61 -14.36 -26.77
N THR A 11 10.56 -14.14 -27.68
CA THR A 11 11.80 -14.92 -27.79
C THR A 11 13.03 -14.07 -27.52
N PRO A 12 14.10 -14.63 -26.92
CA PRO A 12 15.38 -13.95 -26.79
C PRO A 12 15.92 -13.52 -28.16
N ILE A 13 16.62 -12.39 -28.19
CA ILE A 13 17.32 -11.87 -29.37
C ILE A 13 18.76 -12.39 -29.35
N ASP A 14 19.25 -12.87 -30.48
CA ASP A 14 20.62 -13.33 -30.64
C ASP A 14 21.62 -12.16 -30.57
N ILE A 15 22.40 -12.13 -29.48
CA ILE A 15 23.37 -11.05 -29.20
C ILE A 15 24.58 -11.15 -30.13
N GLU A 16 25.01 -12.36 -30.51
CA GLU A 16 26.19 -12.54 -31.35
C GLU A 16 25.91 -11.99 -32.75
N LYS A 17 24.73 -12.32 -33.29
CA LYS A 17 24.27 -11.78 -34.58
C LYS A 17 24.08 -10.27 -34.54
N LEU A 18 23.45 -9.76 -33.47
CA LEU A 18 23.22 -8.32 -33.30
C LEU A 18 24.53 -7.52 -33.20
N SER A 19 25.55 -8.08 -32.54
CA SER A 19 26.85 -7.43 -32.36
C SER A 19 27.66 -7.32 -33.66
N GLN A 20 27.33 -8.12 -34.68
CA GLN A 20 27.95 -8.09 -36.00
C GLN A 20 27.32 -7.05 -36.94
N GLU A 21 26.17 -6.49 -36.58
CA GLU A 21 25.50 -5.45 -37.36
C GLU A 21 26.24 -4.10 -37.24
N LYS A 22 26.37 -3.38 -38.36
CA LYS A 22 27.01 -2.06 -38.37
C LYS A 22 26.15 -1.07 -37.58
N ASN A 23 26.80 -0.27 -36.72
CA ASN A 23 26.20 0.82 -35.92
C ASN A 23 25.34 0.40 -34.72
N VAL A 24 25.50 -0.81 -34.17
CA VAL A 24 24.87 -1.16 -32.89
C VAL A 24 25.70 -0.61 -31.73
N SER A 25 25.08 0.23 -30.89
CA SER A 25 25.73 0.77 -29.69
C SER A 25 25.79 -0.27 -28.56
N GLU A 26 26.80 -0.17 -27.69
CA GLU A 26 26.92 -0.98 -26.47
C GLU A 26 25.66 -0.92 -25.60
N LYS A 27 25.04 0.26 -25.54
CA LYS A 27 23.77 0.51 -24.85
C LYS A 27 22.62 -0.36 -25.39
N VAL A 28 22.56 -0.58 -26.71
CA VAL A 28 21.56 -1.46 -27.33
C VAL A 28 21.84 -2.92 -26.97
N ILE A 29 23.10 -3.35 -27.03
CA ILE A 29 23.51 -4.70 -26.64
C ILE A 29 23.15 -5.01 -25.19
N ASP A 30 23.42 -4.08 -24.26
CA ASP A 30 23.11 -4.27 -22.84
C ASP A 30 21.60 -4.27 -22.57
N SER A 31 20.83 -3.49 -23.33
CA SER A 31 19.37 -3.51 -23.27
C SER A 31 18.81 -4.87 -23.72
N VAL A 32 19.41 -5.47 -24.76
CA VAL A 32 19.04 -6.81 -25.24
C VAL A 32 19.41 -7.90 -24.23
N LYS A 33 20.56 -7.82 -23.56
CA LYS A 33 20.91 -8.73 -22.46
C LYS A 33 19.86 -8.71 -21.35
N GLY A 34 19.45 -7.52 -20.91
CA GLY A 34 18.41 -7.35 -19.90
C GLY A 34 17.06 -7.92 -20.35
N TYR A 35 16.69 -7.67 -21.60
CA TYR A 35 15.45 -8.19 -22.19
C TYR A 35 15.44 -9.72 -22.27
N ASN A 36 16.53 -10.36 -22.73
CA ASN A 36 16.66 -11.81 -22.78
C ASN A 36 16.55 -12.43 -21.38
N LYS A 37 17.17 -11.79 -20.38
CA LYS A 37 17.08 -12.21 -18.99
C LYS A 37 15.65 -12.09 -18.44
N ALA A 38 14.91 -11.05 -18.83
CA ALA A 38 13.51 -10.91 -18.45
C ALA A 38 12.63 -12.03 -19.02
N ILE A 39 12.85 -12.42 -20.29
CA ILE A 39 12.14 -13.56 -20.90
C ILE A 39 12.42 -14.85 -20.13
N GLU A 40 13.67 -15.10 -19.74
CA GLU A 40 14.02 -16.29 -18.97
C GLU A 40 13.34 -16.33 -17.59
N ASN A 41 13.29 -15.17 -16.91
CA ASN A 41 12.55 -15.03 -15.67
C ASN A 41 11.04 -15.27 -15.86
N LEU A 42 10.45 -14.85 -16.97
CA LEU A 42 9.03 -15.14 -17.28
C LEU A 42 8.77 -16.62 -17.54
N ARG A 43 9.72 -17.32 -18.18
CA ARG A 43 9.61 -18.77 -18.44
C ARG A 43 9.69 -19.59 -17.15
N THR A 44 10.52 -19.15 -16.21
CA THR A 44 10.71 -19.79 -14.90
C THR A 44 9.66 -19.39 -13.86
N GLY A 45 8.66 -18.57 -14.21
CA GLY A 45 7.59 -18.14 -13.31
C GLY A 45 8.02 -17.10 -12.27
N SER A 46 9.03 -16.30 -12.61
CA SER A 46 9.55 -15.19 -11.80
C SER A 46 9.10 -13.85 -12.38
N GLU A 47 7.79 -13.63 -12.48
CA GLU A 47 7.20 -12.48 -13.19
C GLU A 47 7.63 -11.11 -12.61
N ASP A 48 7.70 -10.97 -11.29
CA ASP A 48 8.08 -9.70 -10.65
C ASP A 48 9.53 -9.30 -10.99
N ILE A 49 10.45 -10.27 -11.02
CA ILE A 49 11.85 -10.05 -11.38
C ILE A 49 11.95 -9.64 -12.86
N ALA A 50 11.20 -10.32 -13.72
CA ALA A 50 11.13 -9.95 -15.13
C ALA A 50 10.61 -8.53 -15.34
N MET A 51 9.56 -8.13 -14.64
CA MET A 51 9.02 -6.77 -14.72
C MET A 51 10.02 -5.71 -14.24
N ILE A 52 10.83 -5.99 -13.22
CA ILE A 52 11.90 -5.10 -12.77
C ILE A 52 12.99 -4.96 -13.84
N GLU A 53 13.44 -6.08 -14.41
CA GLU A 53 14.46 -6.09 -15.47
C GLU A 53 13.96 -5.34 -16.72
N LEU A 54 12.71 -5.55 -17.13
CA LEU A 54 12.10 -4.81 -18.25
C LEU A 54 12.01 -3.31 -17.99
N LYS A 55 11.67 -2.87 -16.77
CA LYS A 55 11.69 -1.44 -16.43
C LYS A 55 13.09 -0.84 -16.56
N LYS A 56 14.11 -1.57 -16.13
CA LYS A 56 15.50 -1.14 -16.28
C LYS A 56 15.87 -1.02 -17.77
N VAL A 57 15.54 -2.03 -18.57
CA VAL A 57 15.75 -2.03 -20.03
C VAL A 57 15.10 -0.80 -20.66
N ILE A 58 13.83 -0.52 -20.37
CA ILE A 58 13.09 0.62 -20.93
C ILE A 58 13.66 1.96 -20.43
N SER A 59 14.15 2.04 -19.18
CA SER A 59 14.78 3.26 -18.68
C SER A 59 16.08 3.60 -19.41
N VAL A 60 16.80 2.58 -19.88
CA VAL A 60 18.05 2.73 -20.62
C VAL A 60 17.72 2.95 -22.11
N ASN A 61 16.91 2.10 -22.71
CA ASN A 61 16.49 2.18 -24.11
C ASN A 61 14.96 2.33 -24.20
N PRO A 62 14.45 3.58 -24.15
CA PRO A 62 13.01 3.83 -24.14
C PRO A 62 12.30 3.34 -25.40
N ASP A 63 12.98 3.29 -26.54
CA ASP A 63 12.40 2.95 -27.85
C ASP A 63 12.52 1.45 -28.17
N PHE A 64 12.88 0.64 -27.17
CA PHE A 64 12.86 -0.82 -27.30
C PHE A 64 11.42 -1.35 -27.15
N TYR A 65 10.63 -1.20 -28.21
CA TYR A 65 9.18 -1.45 -28.16
C TYR A 65 8.77 -2.88 -27.84
N ASP A 66 9.60 -3.89 -28.16
CA ASP A 66 9.38 -5.26 -27.70
C ASP A 66 9.42 -5.37 -26.17
N ALA A 67 10.37 -4.72 -25.51
CA ALA A 67 10.44 -4.67 -24.05
C ALA A 67 9.26 -3.89 -23.45
N VAL A 68 8.84 -2.79 -24.09
CA VAL A 68 7.67 -1.99 -23.68
C VAL A 68 6.38 -2.81 -23.78
N ASN A 69 6.16 -3.50 -24.90
CA ASN A 69 5.01 -4.39 -25.11
C ASN A 69 5.01 -5.55 -24.11
N LEU A 70 6.17 -6.20 -23.90
CA LEU A 70 6.27 -7.31 -22.94
C LEU A 70 5.95 -6.85 -21.51
N LEU A 71 6.43 -5.67 -21.09
CA LEU A 71 6.09 -5.09 -19.80
C LEU A 71 4.60 -4.74 -19.71
N GLY A 72 4.02 -4.19 -20.78
CA GLY A 72 2.59 -3.92 -20.87
C GLY A 72 1.75 -5.18 -20.68
N LEU A 73 2.13 -6.29 -21.31
CA LEU A 73 1.47 -7.59 -21.15
C LEU A 73 1.61 -8.13 -19.72
N CYS A 74 2.77 -7.97 -19.10
CA CYS A 74 2.97 -8.35 -17.69
C CYS A 74 2.05 -7.53 -16.75
N TYR A 75 1.89 -6.23 -17.00
CA TYR A 75 0.93 -5.40 -16.27
C TYR A 75 -0.51 -5.84 -16.50
N ALA A 76 -0.90 -6.14 -17.74
CA ALA A 76 -2.24 -6.63 -18.05
C ALA A 76 -2.51 -7.97 -17.34
N TYR A 77 -1.55 -8.89 -17.37
CA TYR A 77 -1.66 -10.21 -16.71
C TYR A 77 -1.76 -10.09 -15.18
N THR A 78 -1.09 -9.10 -14.59
CA THR A 78 -1.18 -8.78 -13.15
C THR A 78 -2.31 -7.81 -12.79
N ASN A 79 -3.26 -7.59 -13.71
CA ASN A 79 -4.45 -6.76 -13.54
C ASN A 79 -4.18 -5.27 -13.24
N GLN A 80 -3.03 -4.75 -13.70
CA GLN A 80 -2.66 -3.32 -13.66
C GLN A 80 -2.97 -2.65 -15.00
N ILE A 81 -4.26 -2.58 -15.34
CA ILE A 81 -4.73 -2.20 -16.68
C ILE A 81 -4.31 -0.78 -17.09
N ASP A 82 -4.35 0.20 -16.17
CA ASP A 82 -3.99 1.59 -16.48
C ASP A 82 -2.54 1.71 -16.99
N LYS A 83 -1.61 1.00 -16.34
CA LYS A 83 -0.19 0.98 -16.73
C LYS A 83 0.03 0.22 -18.03
N ALA A 84 -0.72 -0.86 -18.26
CA ALA A 84 -0.66 -1.58 -19.52
C ALA A 84 -1.13 -0.68 -20.68
N GLN A 85 -2.23 0.05 -20.48
CA GLN A 85 -2.76 0.98 -21.47
C GLN A 85 -1.78 2.11 -21.80
N GLU A 86 -1.10 2.67 -20.80
CA GLU A 86 -0.05 3.68 -21.00
C GLU A 86 1.08 3.14 -21.88
N LEU A 87 1.61 1.96 -21.58
CA LEU A 87 2.72 1.37 -22.33
C LEU A 87 2.32 0.97 -23.76
N PHE A 88 1.15 0.36 -23.95
CA PHE A 88 0.69 0.01 -25.29
C PHE A 88 0.34 1.24 -26.12
N GLY A 89 -0.24 2.28 -25.52
CA GLY A 89 -0.50 3.57 -26.17
C GLY A 89 0.79 4.19 -26.69
N ARG A 90 1.84 4.20 -25.86
CA ARG A 90 3.17 4.68 -26.25
C ARG A 90 3.73 3.96 -27.48
N VAL A 91 3.57 2.64 -27.57
CA VAL A 91 4.04 1.87 -28.74
C VAL A 91 3.18 2.15 -29.97
N ALA A 92 1.85 2.19 -29.81
CA ALA A 92 0.92 2.44 -30.91
C ALA A 92 1.14 3.83 -31.56
N ASP A 93 1.41 4.84 -30.74
CA ASP A 93 1.69 6.21 -31.17
C ASP A 93 3.06 6.33 -31.89
N ALA A 94 4.08 5.62 -31.39
CA ALA A 94 5.45 5.77 -31.87
C ALA A 94 5.76 4.93 -33.11
N GLU A 95 5.23 3.71 -33.21
CA GLU A 95 5.47 2.81 -34.35
C GLU A 95 4.48 3.01 -35.50
N GLY A 96 3.55 3.95 -35.40
CA GLY A 96 2.59 4.26 -36.47
C GLY A 96 1.84 3.02 -36.96
N ASN A 97 0.86 2.57 -36.18
CA ASN A 97 0.03 1.39 -36.47
C ASN A 97 0.72 0.02 -36.22
N SER A 98 1.48 -0.09 -35.12
CA SER A 98 1.95 -1.39 -34.62
C SER A 98 0.75 -2.28 -34.27
N VAL A 99 0.47 -3.25 -35.15
CA VAL A 99 -0.72 -4.11 -35.11
C VAL A 99 -0.89 -4.76 -33.73
N LYS A 100 0.21 -5.22 -33.12
CA LYS A 100 0.20 -5.86 -31.79
C LYS A 100 -0.17 -4.90 -30.66
N ALA A 101 0.39 -3.70 -30.62
CA ALA A 101 0.08 -2.73 -29.55
C ALA A 101 -1.39 -2.32 -29.58
N THR A 102 -1.93 -2.10 -30.79
CA THR A 102 -3.36 -1.80 -30.99
C THR A 102 -4.26 -3.00 -30.64
N GLU A 103 -3.85 -4.23 -30.96
CA GLU A 103 -4.54 -5.45 -30.53
C GLU A 103 -4.57 -5.59 -29.01
N TYR A 104 -3.46 -5.30 -28.33
CA TYR A 104 -3.38 -5.32 -26.87
C TYR A 104 -4.28 -4.26 -26.24
N LEU A 105 -4.28 -3.02 -26.75
CA LEU A 105 -5.19 -1.96 -26.34
C LEU A 105 -6.66 -2.36 -26.49
N ASN A 106 -7.02 -2.92 -27.64
CA ASN A 106 -8.38 -3.38 -27.91
C ASN A 106 -8.80 -4.51 -26.97
N TYR A 107 -7.89 -5.46 -26.68
CA TYR A 107 -8.14 -6.55 -25.77
C TYR A 107 -8.38 -6.07 -24.34
N ILE A 108 -7.51 -5.21 -23.80
CA ILE A 108 -7.68 -4.71 -22.42
C ILE A 108 -8.85 -3.73 -22.29
N GLY A 109 -9.15 -2.94 -23.34
CA GLY A 109 -10.28 -2.02 -23.37
C GLY A 109 -11.65 -2.73 -23.39
N ARG A 110 -11.74 -3.90 -24.03
CA ARG A 110 -12.95 -4.76 -23.99
C ARG A 110 -13.17 -5.44 -22.64
N GLY A 111 -12.11 -5.67 -21.85
CA GLY A 111 -12.20 -6.26 -20.51
C GLY A 111 -12.67 -5.29 -19.44
N SER A 112 -12.40 -3.98 -19.62
CA SER A 112 -12.70 -2.94 -18.62
C SER A 112 -14.17 -2.45 -18.64
N THR A 113 -14.93 -2.71 -19.71
CA THR A 113 -16.30 -2.19 -19.92
C THR A 113 -17.43 -3.02 -19.29
N SER A 114 -17.12 -3.93 -18.37
CA SER A 114 -18.15 -4.61 -17.54
C SER A 114 -18.62 -3.79 -16.34
N GLY A 115 -18.26 -2.50 -16.25
CA GLY A 115 -18.71 -1.62 -15.17
C GLY A 115 -18.70 -0.14 -15.52
N LYS A 116 -19.89 0.38 -15.85
CA LYS A 116 -20.30 1.80 -15.88
C LYS A 116 -19.79 2.69 -17.04
N GLY A 117 -20.76 3.08 -17.89
CA GLY A 117 -21.17 4.48 -17.98
C GLY A 117 -20.51 5.38 -19.03
N SER A 118 -21.08 5.35 -20.24
CA SER A 118 -21.36 6.49 -21.15
C SER A 118 -20.30 7.57 -21.40
N GLY A 119 -19.81 7.63 -22.64
CA GLY A 119 -19.15 8.81 -23.22
C GLY A 119 -18.83 8.64 -24.71
N ASN A 120 -19.82 8.90 -25.58
CA ASN A 120 -19.75 9.27 -27.00
C ASN A 120 -18.61 8.73 -27.89
N ILE A 121 -18.93 7.76 -28.77
CA ILE A 121 -18.55 7.81 -30.20
C ILE A 121 -19.72 7.27 -31.04
N LYS A 122 -20.08 8.00 -32.10
CA LYS A 122 -21.19 7.77 -33.03
C LYS A 122 -20.93 6.56 -33.96
N THR A 123 -21.97 5.71 -34.09
CA THR A 123 -22.51 4.99 -35.29
C THR A 123 -21.53 4.54 -36.39
N VAL A 124 -21.59 3.30 -36.89
CA VAL A 124 -22.67 2.78 -37.77
C VAL A 124 -22.81 1.24 -37.65
N LYS A 125 -24.05 0.79 -37.82
CA LYS A 125 -24.63 -0.56 -37.70
C LYS A 125 -24.32 -1.46 -38.90
N THR A 126 -24.32 -2.78 -38.70
CA THR A 126 -25.15 -3.69 -39.52
C THR A 126 -25.63 -4.87 -38.67
N GLU A 127 -26.94 -5.09 -38.69
CA GLU A 127 -27.72 -6.18 -38.08
C GLU A 127 -27.33 -7.53 -38.71
N VAL A 128 -27.50 -8.70 -38.07
CA VAL A 128 -28.77 -9.46 -37.98
C VAL A 128 -28.72 -10.46 -36.80
N ASN A 129 -29.87 -10.63 -36.13
CA ASN A 129 -30.17 -11.48 -34.98
C ASN A 129 -30.87 -12.80 -35.44
N PRO A 130 -31.43 -13.63 -34.54
CA PRO A 130 -30.85 -14.68 -33.67
C PRO A 130 -31.25 -16.11 -34.11
N GLN A 131 -30.68 -17.14 -33.48
CA GLN A 131 -31.48 -18.27 -32.93
C GLN A 131 -30.66 -19.18 -31.99
N LYS A 132 -31.22 -19.46 -30.80
CA LYS A 132 -30.96 -20.64 -29.95
C LYS A 132 -32.19 -21.56 -30.06
N PRO A 133 -32.06 -22.89 -29.89
CA PRO A 133 -32.34 -23.52 -28.58
C PRO A 133 -31.29 -24.60 -28.19
N VAL A 134 -30.90 -24.76 -26.91
CA VAL A 134 -31.39 -25.77 -25.92
C VAL A 134 -31.12 -27.22 -26.40
N GLN A 135 -30.36 -28.14 -25.76
CA GLN A 135 -30.48 -28.70 -24.40
C GLN A 135 -29.31 -29.68 -24.07
N LYS A 136 -29.15 -29.98 -22.78
CA LYS A 136 -28.30 -30.99 -22.09
C LYS A 136 -28.13 -32.35 -22.79
N ASN A 137 -26.97 -33.00 -22.59
CA ASN A 137 -26.93 -34.34 -21.95
C ASN A 137 -25.55 -34.75 -21.40
N ARG A 138 -25.62 -35.54 -20.31
CA ARG A 138 -24.54 -36.15 -19.52
C ARG A 138 -24.00 -37.43 -20.17
N SER A 139 -22.72 -37.74 -19.89
CA SER A 139 -22.06 -39.06 -19.73
C SER A 139 -20.66 -39.00 -20.35
N ALA A 140 -19.57 -39.61 -19.89
CA ALA A 140 -19.23 -40.44 -18.75
C ALA A 140 -17.69 -40.33 -18.58
N LYS A 141 -17.21 -40.62 -17.37
CA LYS A 141 -15.78 -40.68 -17.00
C LYS A 141 -15.15 -41.97 -17.56
N PRO A 142 -13.87 -41.96 -17.98
CA PRO A 142 -13.00 -43.11 -17.80
C PRO A 142 -11.87 -42.83 -16.81
N LYS A 143 -11.39 -43.93 -16.24
CA LYS A 143 -10.55 -44.08 -15.05
C LYS A 143 -9.10 -43.62 -15.27
N LYS A 144 -8.50 -43.16 -14.16
CA LYS A 144 -7.05 -43.07 -13.91
C LYS A 144 -6.39 -44.46 -13.95
N PRO A 145 -5.05 -44.50 -14.14
CA PRO A 145 -4.18 -45.26 -13.25
C PRO A 145 -3.40 -44.32 -12.32
N SER A 146 -3.17 -44.86 -11.14
CA SER A 146 -2.51 -44.34 -9.95
C SER A 146 -1.01 -44.12 -10.13
N ASN A 147 -0.43 -43.25 -9.30
CA ASN A 147 0.61 -43.67 -8.36
C ASN A 147 0.60 -42.72 -7.15
N GLU A 148 0.38 -43.33 -6.00
CA GLU A 148 0.48 -42.78 -4.66
C GLU A 148 1.96 -42.53 -4.36
N GLU A 149 2.36 -41.28 -4.10
CA GLU A 149 3.57 -40.94 -3.33
C GLU A 149 3.76 -39.44 -3.04
N VAL A 150 2.93 -38.53 -3.57
CA VAL A 150 3.16 -37.07 -3.42
C VAL A 150 2.25 -36.39 -2.36
N GLN A 151 1.66 -37.15 -1.43
CA GLN A 151 0.63 -36.62 -0.51
C GLN A 151 1.18 -35.94 0.76
N ALA A 152 2.47 -36.05 1.07
CA ALA A 152 3.02 -35.44 2.29
C ALA A 152 3.45 -33.96 2.12
N GLU A 153 3.80 -33.53 0.90
CA GLU A 153 4.36 -32.20 0.65
C GLU A 153 3.27 -31.12 0.44
N TYR A 154 2.07 -31.53 -0.01
CA TYR A 154 0.97 -30.62 -0.35
C TYR A 154 0.17 -30.09 0.85
N VAL A 155 0.29 -30.72 2.03
CA VAL A 155 -0.41 -30.30 3.26
C VAL A 155 0.35 -29.18 3.99
N LEU A 156 1.69 -29.18 3.91
CA LEU A 156 2.54 -28.14 4.49
C LEU A 156 2.35 -26.78 3.81
N ILE A 157 2.18 -26.78 2.49
CA ILE A 157 2.03 -25.55 1.68
C ILE A 157 0.64 -24.91 1.88
N LYS A 158 -0.40 -25.72 2.12
CA LYS A 158 -1.77 -25.23 2.34
C LYS A 158 -1.92 -24.47 3.67
N ASN A 159 -1.15 -24.83 4.69
CA ASN A 159 -1.16 -24.15 5.99
C ASN A 159 -0.29 -22.89 6.03
N LEU A 160 0.62 -22.69 5.07
CA LEU A 160 1.37 -21.43 4.93
C LEU A 160 0.53 -20.32 4.25
N GLY A 161 -0.36 -20.71 3.33
CA GLY A 161 -1.19 -19.80 2.53
C GLY A 161 -2.20 -18.95 3.31
N SER A 162 -2.64 -19.41 4.49
CA SER A 162 -3.61 -18.69 5.32
C SER A 162 -3.01 -17.51 6.10
N HIS A 163 -1.69 -17.45 6.25
CA HIS A 163 -1.01 -16.41 7.05
C HIS A 163 -0.52 -15.20 6.23
N LEU A 164 -0.57 -15.28 4.89
CA LEU A 164 -0.04 -14.27 3.96
C LEU A 164 -0.93 -13.04 3.71
N LYS A 165 -2.08 -12.91 4.40
CA LYS A 165 -3.01 -11.77 4.22
C LYS A 165 -2.75 -10.57 5.14
N LYS A 166 -1.62 -10.50 5.84
CA LYS A 166 -1.29 -9.38 6.74
C LYS A 166 0.05 -8.73 6.37
N PRO A 167 0.12 -7.39 6.28
CA PRO A 167 1.32 -6.67 5.82
C PRO A 167 2.54 -6.80 6.75
N SER A 168 2.35 -7.28 7.97
CA SER A 168 3.46 -7.61 8.89
C SER A 168 4.26 -8.86 8.49
N VAL A 169 3.69 -9.74 7.65
CA VAL A 169 4.32 -11.02 7.27
C VAL A 169 5.22 -10.88 6.02
N ALA A 170 4.93 -9.93 5.14
CA ALA A 170 5.71 -9.67 3.92
C ALA A 170 7.12 -9.11 4.22
N VAL A 171 7.27 -8.34 5.30
CA VAL A 171 8.57 -7.82 5.75
C VAL A 171 9.40 -8.92 6.41
N THR A 172 8.78 -9.79 7.21
CA THR A 172 9.47 -10.91 7.87
C THR A 172 9.92 -11.99 6.88
N ILE A 173 9.17 -12.24 5.79
CA ILE A 173 9.57 -13.22 4.77
C ILE A 173 10.75 -12.71 3.92
N ASN A 174 10.81 -11.41 3.62
CA ASN A 174 11.97 -10.81 2.93
C ASN A 174 13.23 -10.82 3.82
N ILE A 175 13.08 -10.60 5.13
CA ILE A 175 14.20 -10.69 6.07
C ILE A 175 14.63 -12.16 6.24
N LEU A 176 13.68 -13.08 6.33
CA LEU A 176 13.96 -14.51 6.45
C LEU A 176 14.58 -15.10 5.17
N SER A 177 14.17 -14.66 3.98
CA SER A 177 14.77 -15.09 2.71
C SER A 177 16.20 -14.59 2.55
N VAL A 178 16.50 -13.36 2.99
CA VAL A 178 17.86 -12.81 3.03
C VAL A 178 18.73 -13.55 4.05
N ILE A 179 18.20 -13.86 5.24
CA ILE A 179 18.92 -14.66 6.26
C ILE A 179 19.18 -16.08 5.76
N CYS A 180 18.21 -16.72 5.10
CA CYS A 180 18.37 -18.05 4.51
C CYS A 180 19.38 -18.05 3.36
N LEU A 181 19.43 -16.98 2.55
CA LEU A 181 20.43 -16.82 1.50
C LEU A 181 21.84 -16.68 2.09
N ILE A 182 21.99 -15.88 3.16
CA ILE A 182 23.26 -15.70 3.88
C ILE A 182 23.70 -17.03 4.53
N ALA A 183 22.78 -17.78 5.14
CA ALA A 183 23.08 -19.08 5.73
C ALA A 183 23.45 -20.13 4.66
N ALA A 184 22.77 -20.15 3.50
CA ALA A 184 23.08 -21.04 2.39
C ALA A 184 24.49 -20.76 1.83
N ILE A 185 24.86 -19.49 1.68
CA ILE A 185 26.22 -19.08 1.27
C ILE A 185 27.26 -19.50 2.32
N ALA A 186 26.96 -19.36 3.61
CA ALA A 186 27.87 -19.78 4.68
C ALA A 186 28.07 -21.30 4.75
N VAL A 187 27.02 -22.10 4.50
CA VAL A 187 27.09 -23.56 4.43
C VAL A 187 27.86 -24.01 3.18
N PHE A 188 27.62 -23.35 2.03
CA PHE A 188 28.35 -23.60 0.79
C PHE A 188 29.85 -23.30 0.95
N MET A 189 30.20 -22.22 1.64
CA MET A 189 31.59 -21.86 1.96
C MET A 189 32.24 -22.82 2.98
N SER A 190 31.50 -23.33 3.98
CA SER A 190 32.01 -24.34 4.91
C SER A 190 32.32 -25.67 4.21
N ASN A 191 31.49 -26.05 3.23
CA ASN A 191 31.74 -27.22 2.40
C ASN A 191 32.91 -27.00 1.43
N TYR A 192 33.09 -25.79 0.89
CA TYR A 192 34.26 -25.42 0.09
C TYR A 192 35.57 -25.55 0.88
N LYS A 193 35.58 -25.05 2.12
CA LYS A 193 36.75 -25.10 3.03
C LYS A 193 37.19 -26.53 3.42
N ASN A 194 36.27 -27.50 3.41
CA ASN A 194 36.59 -28.91 3.66
C ASN A 194 37.21 -29.61 2.44
N THR A 195 36.87 -29.18 1.21
CA THR A 195 37.45 -29.70 -0.03
C THR A 195 38.88 -29.18 -0.27
N SER A 196 39.19 -27.95 0.15
CA SER A 196 40.52 -27.34 0.01
C SER A 196 41.60 -27.86 0.96
N ARG A 197 41.29 -28.82 1.84
CA ARG A 197 42.26 -29.38 2.79
C ARG A 197 43.18 -30.47 2.21
N ASN A 198 42.93 -30.89 0.96
CA ASN A 198 43.62 -32.00 0.32
C ASN A 198 44.58 -31.61 -0.83
N GLU A 199 44.77 -30.33 -1.14
CA GLU A 199 45.79 -29.92 -2.13
C GLU A 199 46.69 -28.82 -1.57
N SER A 200 47.92 -29.22 -1.24
CA SER A 200 49.02 -28.32 -0.87
C SER A 200 49.77 -27.88 -2.13
N GLY A 201 49.55 -26.61 -2.53
CA GLY A 201 50.25 -25.87 -3.59
C GLY A 201 50.00 -24.35 -3.42
N PRO A 202 50.76 -23.44 -4.06
CA PRO A 202 50.95 -22.06 -3.59
C PRO A 202 49.72 -21.16 -3.88
N ASP A 203 48.75 -21.19 -2.96
CA ASP A 203 47.40 -20.65 -3.15
C ASP A 203 47.16 -19.31 -2.40
N THR A 204 48.19 -18.47 -2.32
CA THR A 204 48.16 -17.25 -1.48
C THR A 204 47.56 -16.03 -2.18
N THR A 205 47.59 -15.97 -3.51
CA THR A 205 47.12 -14.80 -4.30
C THR A 205 45.63 -14.87 -4.66
N VAL A 206 45.10 -16.04 -5.00
CA VAL A 206 43.67 -16.23 -5.36
C VAL A 206 42.75 -16.07 -4.14
N ASN A 207 43.22 -16.44 -2.95
CA ASN A 207 42.49 -16.26 -1.70
C ASN A 207 42.43 -14.79 -1.22
N THR A 208 43.37 -13.93 -1.65
CA THR A 208 43.41 -12.52 -1.23
C THR A 208 42.37 -11.70 -2.01
N GLU A 209 42.32 -11.85 -3.33
CA GLU A 209 41.39 -11.12 -4.20
C GLU A 209 39.92 -11.52 -3.98
N LEU A 210 39.66 -12.81 -3.68
CA LEU A 210 38.32 -13.28 -3.33
C LEU A 210 37.85 -12.76 -1.96
N ASN A 211 38.76 -12.69 -0.98
CA ASN A 211 38.47 -12.12 0.34
C ASN A 211 38.23 -10.60 0.25
N GLU A 212 39.01 -9.88 -0.55
CA GLU A 212 38.78 -8.44 -0.81
C GLU A 212 37.41 -8.18 -1.44
N LYS A 213 37.01 -9.02 -2.41
CA LYS A 213 35.68 -8.93 -3.04
C LYS A 213 34.56 -9.27 -2.07
N TYR A 214 34.77 -10.22 -1.16
CA TYR A 214 33.83 -10.57 -0.10
C TYR A 214 33.64 -9.39 0.87
N ASP A 215 34.73 -8.81 1.39
CA ASP A 215 34.69 -7.68 2.30
C ASP A 215 34.03 -6.45 1.67
N MET A 216 34.29 -6.22 0.38
CA MET A 216 33.63 -5.16 -0.39
C MET A 216 32.11 -5.36 -0.47
N VAL A 217 31.64 -6.58 -0.76
CA VAL A 217 30.20 -6.88 -0.84
C VAL A 217 29.53 -6.75 0.53
N VAL A 218 30.18 -7.18 1.61
CA VAL A 218 29.68 -6.99 2.98
C VAL A 218 29.55 -5.50 3.31
N SER A 219 30.60 -4.72 3.06
CA SER A 219 30.60 -3.27 3.26
C SER A 219 29.51 -2.55 2.45
N GLN A 220 29.32 -2.94 1.19
CA GLN A 220 28.24 -2.42 0.35
C GLN A 220 26.85 -2.75 0.90
N ASN A 221 26.63 -3.99 1.39
CA ASN A 221 25.36 -4.38 1.99
C ASN A 221 25.07 -3.61 3.29
N GLU A 222 26.07 -3.39 4.13
CA GLU A 222 25.93 -2.56 5.33
C GLU A 222 25.57 -1.11 4.98
N LYS A 223 26.21 -0.55 3.95
CA LYS A 223 25.87 0.78 3.44
C LYS A 223 24.46 0.83 2.90
N LEU A 224 24.06 -0.16 2.08
CA LEU A 224 22.72 -0.23 1.50
C LEU A 224 21.64 -0.33 2.58
N LYS A 225 21.90 -1.07 3.66
CA LYS A 225 21.00 -1.16 4.82
C LYS A 225 20.86 0.19 5.52
N LYS A 226 21.97 0.90 5.77
CA LYS A 226 21.95 2.26 6.35
C LYS A 226 21.19 3.24 5.46
N ASP A 227 21.40 3.19 4.14
CA ASP A 227 20.72 4.05 3.17
C ASP A 227 19.21 3.75 3.12
N LEU A 228 18.82 2.48 3.18
CA LEU A 228 17.41 2.06 3.26
C LEU A 228 16.74 2.58 4.54
N ASP A 229 17.39 2.43 5.70
CA ASP A 229 16.88 2.92 6.97
C ASP A 229 16.72 4.44 6.95
N ALA A 230 17.70 5.15 6.39
CA ALA A 230 17.64 6.60 6.19
C ALA A 230 16.52 7.03 5.24
N ALA A 231 16.31 6.31 4.13
CA ALA A 231 15.23 6.57 3.19
C ALA A 231 13.84 6.33 3.81
N ASN A 232 13.68 5.23 4.58
CA ASN A 232 12.47 4.93 5.31
C ASN A 232 12.14 5.99 6.37
N LEU A 233 13.16 6.48 7.08
CA LEU A 233 13.00 7.57 8.04
C LEU A 233 12.54 8.85 7.32
N LYS A 234 13.17 9.23 6.20
CA LYS A 234 12.77 10.39 5.39
C LYS A 234 11.33 10.26 4.88
N LEU A 235 10.96 9.10 4.36
CA LEU A 235 9.61 8.82 3.88
C LEU A 235 8.58 8.98 5.01
N LYS A 236 8.87 8.44 6.20
CA LYS A 236 8.04 8.62 7.40
C LYS A 236 7.86 10.10 7.74
N GLN A 237 8.94 10.90 7.68
CA GLN A 237 8.85 12.34 7.95
C GLN A 237 8.02 13.09 6.90
N ILE A 238 8.16 12.75 5.62
CA ILE A 238 7.35 13.34 4.54
C ILE A 238 5.86 13.02 4.76
N GLN A 239 5.53 11.78 5.13
CA GLN A 239 4.16 11.37 5.41
C GLN A 239 3.56 12.14 6.60
N LEU A 240 4.30 12.27 7.70
CA LEU A 240 3.86 13.02 8.87
C LEU A 240 3.66 14.52 8.56
N SER A 241 4.56 15.12 7.77
CA SER A 241 4.43 16.50 7.31
C SER A 241 3.22 16.71 6.39
N SER A 242 2.94 15.73 5.51
CA SER A 242 1.73 15.71 4.67
C SER A 242 0.46 15.65 5.53
N GLN A 243 0.42 14.78 6.55
CA GLN A 243 -0.70 14.69 7.49
C GLN A 243 -0.94 16.01 8.23
N LEU A 244 0.12 16.68 8.71
CA LEU A 244 0.00 18.01 9.32
C LEU A 244 -0.58 19.04 8.35
N SER A 245 -0.20 18.99 7.08
CA SER A 245 -0.71 19.89 6.06
C SER A 245 -2.19 19.62 5.75
N GLN A 246 -2.62 18.35 5.76
CA GLN A 246 -4.04 17.98 5.68
C GLN A 246 -4.84 18.52 6.87
N VAL A 247 -4.29 18.46 8.10
CA VAL A 247 -4.93 19.07 9.28
C VAL A 247 -5.13 20.58 9.06
N SER A 248 -4.09 21.29 8.62
CA SER A 248 -4.19 22.72 8.32
C SER A 248 -5.24 23.01 7.23
N GLY A 249 -5.30 22.18 6.19
CA GLY A 249 -6.31 22.30 5.13
C GLY A 249 -7.74 22.11 5.63
N LEU A 250 -7.99 21.07 6.45
CA LEU A 250 -9.30 20.84 7.06
C LEU A 250 -9.69 21.98 8.00
N TYR A 251 -8.74 22.47 8.80
CA TYR A 251 -8.96 23.60 9.70
C TYR A 251 -9.32 24.88 8.93
N GLY A 252 -8.64 25.16 7.82
CA GLY A 252 -8.96 26.29 6.93
C GLY A 252 -10.33 26.16 6.24
N GLN A 253 -10.83 24.93 6.06
CA GLN A 253 -12.18 24.63 5.56
C GLN A 253 -13.25 24.63 6.66
N TYR A 254 -12.95 25.09 7.88
CA TYR A 254 -13.84 25.07 9.03
C TYR A 254 -14.28 23.66 9.47
N LYS A 255 -13.60 22.60 9.00
CA LYS A 255 -13.85 21.20 9.40
C LYS A 255 -13.10 20.88 10.68
N TYR A 256 -13.44 21.58 11.76
CA TYR A 256 -12.63 21.57 13.00
C TYR A 256 -12.57 20.20 13.66
N ILE A 257 -13.68 19.47 13.70
CA ILE A 257 -13.74 18.13 14.34
C ILE A 257 -12.85 17.13 13.58
N GLU A 258 -12.92 17.10 12.25
CA GLU A 258 -12.06 16.22 11.43
C GLU A 258 -10.59 16.62 11.56
N ALA A 259 -10.29 17.92 11.59
CA ALA A 259 -8.94 18.43 11.79
C ALA A 259 -8.38 17.99 13.17
N ALA A 260 -9.18 18.08 14.23
CA ALA A 260 -8.80 17.64 15.57
C ALA A 260 -8.55 16.13 15.65
N ASP A 261 -9.45 15.32 15.08
CA ASP A 261 -9.29 13.86 15.04
C ASP A 261 -8.01 13.46 14.31
N LYS A 262 -7.77 14.04 13.13
CA LYS A 262 -6.53 13.78 12.38
C LYS A 262 -5.30 14.25 13.12
N LEU A 263 -5.35 15.41 13.77
CA LEU A 263 -4.23 15.94 14.54
C LEU A 263 -3.86 15.01 15.70
N LEU A 264 -4.83 14.52 16.46
CA LEU A 264 -4.58 13.64 17.60
C LEU A 264 -4.09 12.25 17.17
N ALA A 265 -4.39 11.83 15.95
CA ALA A 265 -3.88 10.57 15.38
C ALA A 265 -2.38 10.64 14.98
N ILE A 266 -1.80 11.85 14.87
CA ILE A 266 -0.39 12.02 14.50
C ILE A 266 0.50 11.65 15.70
N PRO A 267 1.45 10.70 15.55
CA PRO A 267 2.37 10.31 16.62
C PRO A 267 3.39 11.42 16.88
N ALA A 268 3.07 12.34 17.79
CA ALA A 268 3.88 13.54 18.07
C ALA A 268 5.34 13.25 18.45
N LYS A 269 5.63 12.06 19.01
CA LYS A 269 6.99 11.61 19.35
C LYS A 269 7.87 11.32 18.13
N ASP A 270 7.25 11.03 16.98
CA ASP A 270 7.95 10.63 15.76
C ASP A 270 8.18 11.82 14.81
N LEU A 271 7.72 13.02 15.19
CA LEU A 271 7.84 14.22 14.37
C LEU A 271 9.26 14.76 14.39
N SER A 272 9.73 15.22 13.22
CA SER A 272 10.90 16.09 13.13
C SER A 272 10.71 17.38 13.94
N ALA A 273 11.81 18.05 14.29
CA ALA A 273 11.76 19.30 15.06
C ALA A 273 10.83 20.35 14.41
N ASP A 274 10.90 20.52 13.08
CA ASP A 274 10.07 21.49 12.36
C ASP A 274 8.61 21.08 12.30
N SER A 275 8.33 19.79 12.06
CA SER A 275 6.97 19.25 12.06
C SER A 275 6.34 19.37 13.45
N LYS A 276 7.13 19.18 14.50
CA LYS A 276 6.69 19.35 15.88
C LYS A 276 6.34 20.80 16.20
N LYS A 277 7.16 21.78 15.78
CA LYS A 277 6.81 23.21 15.89
C LYS A 277 5.46 23.52 15.22
N LYS A 278 5.23 22.99 14.01
CA LYS A 278 3.96 23.17 13.29
C LYS A 278 2.78 22.47 14.00
N TYR A 279 3.01 21.26 14.52
CA TYR A 279 2.02 20.53 15.30
C TYR A 279 1.59 21.33 16.54
N ASP A 280 2.57 21.81 17.32
CA ASP A 280 2.32 22.55 18.56
C ASP A 280 1.62 23.89 18.28
N SER A 281 1.98 24.59 17.20
CA SER A 281 1.38 25.89 16.86
C SER A 281 -0.10 25.81 16.48
N ILE A 282 -0.53 24.73 15.83
CA ILE A 282 -1.93 24.56 15.41
C ILE A 282 -2.79 23.87 16.48
N LYS A 283 -2.18 23.07 17.36
CA LYS A 283 -2.91 22.16 18.27
C LYS A 283 -3.91 22.88 19.16
N ALA A 284 -3.50 23.94 19.84
CA ALA A 284 -4.38 24.64 20.78
C ALA A 284 -5.65 25.16 20.09
N ASN A 285 -5.51 25.79 18.92
CA ASN A 285 -6.63 26.39 18.20
C ASN A 285 -7.52 25.34 17.53
N VAL A 286 -6.93 24.31 16.91
CA VAL A 286 -7.67 23.20 16.30
C VAL A 286 -8.54 22.50 17.35
N LEU A 287 -7.95 22.11 18.48
CA LEU A 287 -8.68 21.40 19.53
C LEU A 287 -9.74 22.28 20.20
N LYS A 288 -9.42 23.55 20.49
CA LYS A 288 -10.37 24.51 21.08
C LYS A 288 -11.59 24.71 20.17
N ASN A 289 -11.39 24.94 18.88
CA ASN A 289 -12.49 25.21 17.95
C ASN A 289 -13.34 23.95 17.71
N ALA A 290 -12.71 22.78 17.63
CA ALA A 290 -13.42 21.51 17.52
C ALA A 290 -14.27 21.22 18.77
N ALA A 291 -13.69 21.42 19.96
CA ALA A 291 -14.39 21.29 21.24
C ALA A 291 -15.57 22.28 21.35
N ASN A 292 -15.39 23.52 20.88
CA ASN A 292 -16.47 24.51 20.86
C ASN A 292 -17.59 24.09 19.90
N GLN A 293 -17.24 23.65 18.69
CA GLN A 293 -18.22 23.16 17.71
C GLN A 293 -19.02 21.97 18.26
N LEU A 294 -18.34 20.99 18.87
CA LEU A 294 -19.01 19.86 19.53
C LEU A 294 -19.95 20.29 20.65
N THR A 295 -19.57 21.31 21.43
CA THR A 295 -20.42 21.87 22.49
C THR A 295 -21.68 22.50 21.91
N VAL A 296 -21.56 23.27 20.82
CA VAL A 296 -22.70 23.89 20.12
C VAL A 296 -23.61 22.83 19.52
N GLU A 297 -23.05 21.87 18.78
CA GLU A 297 -23.80 20.76 18.17
C GLU A 297 -24.53 19.92 19.23
N GLY A 298 -23.82 19.53 20.30
CA GLY A 298 -24.36 18.73 21.40
C GLY A 298 -25.48 19.45 22.14
N THR A 299 -25.33 20.75 22.38
CA THR A 299 -26.40 21.58 22.98
C THR A 299 -27.62 21.65 22.07
N GLY A 300 -27.43 21.81 20.76
CA GLY A 300 -28.51 21.79 19.79
C GLY A 300 -29.26 20.45 19.76
N LEU A 301 -28.54 19.33 19.85
CA LEU A 301 -29.13 17.99 19.93
C LEU A 301 -29.93 17.78 21.21
N PHE A 302 -29.41 18.24 22.36
CA PHE A 302 -30.13 18.22 23.63
C PHE A 302 -31.47 18.96 23.53
N ASN A 303 -31.48 20.17 22.95
CA ASN A 303 -32.70 20.97 22.76
C ASN A 303 -33.72 20.27 21.84
N LYS A 304 -33.24 19.47 20.87
CA LYS A 304 -34.05 18.62 20.00
C LYS A 304 -34.47 17.30 20.65
N LYS A 305 -34.24 17.11 21.96
CA LYS A 305 -34.50 15.89 22.74
C LYS A 305 -33.74 14.65 22.26
N LYS A 306 -32.67 14.84 21.48
CA LYS A 306 -31.79 13.78 20.97
C LYS A 306 -30.66 13.51 21.96
N TYR A 307 -31.01 12.97 23.13
CA TYR A 307 -30.10 12.93 24.28
C TYR A 307 -28.87 12.05 24.06
N LYS A 308 -29.03 10.86 23.48
CA LYS A 308 -27.90 9.96 23.16
C LYS A 308 -26.88 10.61 22.21
N GLU A 309 -27.36 11.29 21.18
CA GLU A 309 -26.53 12.00 20.20
C GLU A 309 -25.85 13.22 20.85
N ALA A 310 -26.56 13.93 21.73
CA ALA A 310 -26.00 15.04 22.51
C ALA A 310 -24.86 14.57 23.42
N ILE A 311 -25.06 13.46 24.15
CA ILE A 311 -24.05 12.84 25.01
C ILE A 311 -22.79 12.53 24.21
N GLN A 312 -22.91 11.83 23.07
CA GLN A 312 -21.76 11.49 22.23
C GLN A 312 -20.92 12.70 21.82
N LYS A 313 -21.59 13.80 21.44
CA LYS A 313 -20.91 15.04 21.05
C LYS A 313 -20.24 15.72 22.24
N LEU A 314 -20.95 15.81 23.36
CA LEU A 314 -20.49 16.53 24.56
C LEU A 314 -19.39 15.76 25.31
N GLU A 315 -19.40 14.43 25.32
CA GLU A 315 -18.28 13.63 25.85
C GLU A 315 -17.02 13.85 25.03
N LYS A 316 -17.14 13.89 23.69
CA LYS A 316 -16.02 14.11 22.78
C LYS A 316 -15.33 15.46 23.00
N VAL A 317 -16.02 16.48 23.53
CA VAL A 317 -15.40 17.75 23.94
C VAL A 317 -14.22 17.52 24.89
N PHE A 318 -14.36 16.57 25.81
CA PHE A 318 -13.38 16.31 26.86
C PHE A 318 -12.31 15.29 26.46
N THR A 319 -12.43 14.67 25.28
CA THR A 319 -11.34 13.87 24.69
C THR A 319 -10.31 14.75 23.97
N TYR A 320 -10.71 15.95 23.55
CA TYR A 320 -9.81 16.93 22.93
C TYR A 320 -9.03 17.77 23.93
N GLY A 321 -9.41 17.75 25.20
CA GLY A 321 -8.77 18.53 26.25
C GLY A 321 -9.70 18.76 27.43
N ALA A 322 -9.17 19.36 28.48
CA ALA A 322 -9.91 19.71 29.69
C ALA A 322 -9.91 21.22 29.91
N LYS A 323 -10.77 21.70 30.80
CA LYS A 323 -10.78 23.09 31.26
C LYS A 323 -10.96 24.13 30.13
N TRP A 324 -11.76 23.80 29.12
CA TRP A 324 -12.20 24.75 28.11
C TRP A 324 -12.97 25.92 28.73
N SER A 325 -12.85 27.13 28.16
CA SER A 325 -13.57 28.32 28.64
C SER A 325 -15.10 28.17 28.58
N PHE A 326 -15.61 27.33 27.69
CA PHE A 326 -17.03 26.96 27.55
C PHE A 326 -17.34 25.57 28.12
N GLY A 327 -16.37 24.93 28.77
CA GLY A 327 -16.49 23.55 29.22
C GLY A 327 -17.42 23.39 30.43
N ASP A 328 -17.64 24.46 31.19
CA ASP A 328 -18.68 24.54 32.21
C ASP A 328 -20.08 24.35 31.60
N LYS A 329 -20.41 25.10 30.55
CA LYS A 329 -21.67 24.93 29.79
C LYS A 329 -21.76 23.51 29.21
N ALA A 330 -20.67 23.01 28.63
CA ALA A 330 -20.65 21.66 28.06
C ALA A 330 -20.94 20.58 29.12
N LEU A 331 -20.29 20.65 30.29
CA LEU A 331 -20.55 19.73 31.40
C LEU A 331 -21.99 19.85 31.92
N TYR A 332 -22.51 21.07 32.05
CA TYR A 332 -23.89 21.27 32.53
C TYR A 332 -24.91 20.64 31.59
N VAL A 333 -24.77 20.88 30.27
CA VAL A 333 -25.67 20.29 29.27
C VAL A 333 -25.47 18.78 29.17
N LEU A 334 -24.23 18.28 29.32
CA LEU A 334 -23.94 16.85 29.35
C LEU A 334 -24.63 16.16 30.53
N GLY A 335 -24.54 16.74 31.73
CA GLY A 335 -25.23 16.24 32.92
C GLY A 335 -26.74 16.19 32.72
N LYS A 336 -27.33 17.24 32.13
CA LYS A 336 -28.76 17.25 31.77
C LYS A 336 -29.10 16.18 30.73
N SER A 337 -28.25 15.99 29.75
CA SER A 337 -28.44 15.00 28.68
C SER A 337 -28.43 13.58 29.26
N TYR A 338 -27.52 13.28 30.19
CA TYR A 338 -27.48 12.00 30.88
C TYR A 338 -28.75 11.70 31.67
N VAL A 339 -29.20 12.65 32.50
CA VAL A 339 -30.45 12.49 33.27
C VAL A 339 -31.63 12.25 32.33
N ALA A 340 -31.74 13.05 31.26
CA ALA A 340 -32.81 12.91 30.27
C ALA A 340 -32.72 11.60 29.44
N ASN A 341 -31.55 10.98 29.38
CA ASN A 341 -31.32 9.68 28.74
C ASN A 341 -31.47 8.49 29.72
N ASN A 342 -32.08 8.71 30.90
CA ASN A 342 -32.24 7.71 31.96
C ASN A 342 -30.92 7.20 32.56
N GLU A 343 -29.88 8.04 32.58
CA GLU A 343 -28.57 7.75 33.18
C GLU A 343 -28.23 8.74 34.32
N PRO A 344 -29.05 8.80 35.40
CA PRO A 344 -28.95 9.85 36.42
C PRO A 344 -27.63 9.82 37.20
N GLN A 345 -27.02 8.65 37.42
CA GLN A 345 -25.74 8.53 38.12
C GLN A 345 -24.61 9.24 37.35
N LYS A 346 -24.52 9.02 36.03
CA LYS A 346 -23.55 9.73 35.17
C LYS A 346 -23.83 11.22 35.11
N GLY A 347 -25.11 11.60 35.12
CA GLY A 347 -25.52 12.99 35.23
C GLY A 347 -24.97 13.66 36.50
N ALA A 348 -25.15 12.99 37.64
CA ALA A 348 -24.64 13.45 38.93
C ALA A 348 -23.11 13.55 38.94
N GLU A 349 -22.39 12.56 38.43
CA GLU A 349 -20.92 12.61 38.28
C GLU A 349 -20.47 13.81 37.43
N THR A 350 -21.18 14.07 36.34
CA THR A 350 -20.88 15.20 35.44
C THR A 350 -21.11 16.55 36.13
N TYR A 351 -22.18 16.69 36.91
CA TYR A 351 -22.42 17.89 37.71
C TYR A 351 -21.37 18.09 38.80
N LYS A 352 -20.95 17.02 39.49
CA LYS A 352 -19.84 17.09 40.47
C LYS A 352 -18.54 17.54 39.80
N LYS A 353 -18.27 17.03 38.59
CA LYS A 353 -17.12 17.46 37.78
C LYS A 353 -17.20 18.94 37.42
N LEU A 354 -18.37 19.44 37.03
CA LEU A 354 -18.57 20.87 36.76
C LEU A 354 -18.23 21.73 37.97
N ILE A 355 -18.73 21.35 39.16
CA ILE A 355 -18.50 22.09 40.41
C ILE A 355 -17.02 22.10 40.78
N LYS A 356 -16.33 20.97 40.56
CA LYS A 356 -14.91 20.82 40.87
C LYS A 356 -14.01 21.59 39.90
N ASP A 357 -14.25 21.44 38.60
CA ASP A 357 -13.35 21.94 37.55
C ASP A 357 -13.63 23.41 37.20
N TYR A 358 -14.83 23.92 37.51
CA TYR A 358 -15.30 25.28 37.21
C TYR A 358 -16.07 25.91 38.40
N PRO A 359 -15.41 26.11 39.56
CA PRO A 359 -16.09 26.54 40.79
C PRO A 359 -16.76 27.92 40.69
N ASP A 360 -16.24 28.81 39.82
CA ASP A 360 -16.77 30.17 39.64
C ASP A 360 -17.84 30.26 38.54
N SER A 361 -18.19 29.15 37.88
CA SER A 361 -19.17 29.15 36.81
C SER A 361 -20.58 29.45 37.33
N SER A 362 -21.33 30.26 36.57
CA SER A 362 -22.76 30.50 36.83
C SER A 362 -23.60 29.21 36.77
N TYR A 363 -23.10 28.15 36.13
CA TYR A 363 -23.74 26.84 36.08
C TYR A 363 -23.64 26.05 37.39
N VAL A 364 -22.75 26.40 38.31
CA VAL A 364 -22.53 25.68 39.58
C VAL A 364 -23.79 25.66 40.44
N LYS A 365 -24.49 26.80 40.57
CA LYS A 365 -25.73 26.88 41.35
C LYS A 365 -26.80 25.93 40.80
N TYR A 366 -26.94 25.88 39.48
CA TYR A 366 -27.91 24.99 38.83
C TYR A 366 -27.50 23.52 38.94
N ALA A 367 -26.21 23.20 38.82
CA ALA A 367 -25.69 21.85 38.98
C ALA A 367 -25.91 21.30 40.39
N ARG A 368 -25.73 22.12 41.43
CA ARG A 368 -26.03 21.75 42.83
C ARG A 368 -27.52 21.44 43.03
N SER A 369 -28.40 22.34 42.58
CA SER A 369 -29.85 22.11 42.64
C SER A 369 -30.27 20.83 41.90
N ARG A 370 -29.65 20.54 40.74
CA ARG A 370 -29.91 19.28 40.02
C ARG A 370 -29.41 18.05 40.77
N LEU A 371 -28.24 18.13 41.41
CA LEU A 371 -27.72 17.03 42.23
C LEU A 371 -28.64 16.67 43.39
N GLU A 372 -29.16 17.67 44.10
CA GLU A 372 -30.12 17.48 45.19
C GLU A 372 -31.39 16.79 44.69
N SER A 373 -31.88 17.14 43.50
CA SER A 373 -33.06 16.49 42.91
C SER A 373 -32.85 15.05 42.41
N LEU A 374 -31.59 14.57 42.40
CA LEU A 374 -31.23 13.21 41.96
C LEU A 374 -30.94 12.27 43.13
N GLN A 375 -30.94 12.79 44.36
CA GLN A 375 -30.86 12.03 45.61
C GLN A 375 -32.27 11.63 46.05
#